data_AF-T1DVK4-F1
#
_entry.id   AF-T1DVK4-F1
#
_cell.length_a   1.000
_cell.length_b   1.000
_cell.length_c   1.000
_cell.angle_alpha   90.00
_cell.angle_beta   90.00
_cell.angle_gamma   90.00
#
_symmetry.space_group_name_H-M   'P 1'
#
loop_
_entity.id
_entity.type
_entity.pdbx_description
1 polymer ?
#
loop_
_entity_poly.entity_id
_entity_poly.type
_entity_poly.pdbx_seq_one_letter_code
_entity_poly.pdbx_strand_id
1 'polypeptide(L)'
;MSALKAMKNHFAQIWHKNVSVKDLRMFLGIWAGICLVFALTPLLKGAQVRLWLLVLFGLCVACLFYPAPLRPLYRAWLIFGEIMGFCISRTILFVLFFGIFTPIGLVFRVMRRDCLAQHFELDAQSYFIDRKEGEMHSMREQF
;
A
#
# COMPACT_ATOMS: atom_id res chain seq x y z
N MET A 1 0.12 27.56 -0.44
CA MET A 1 0.76 27.42 0.89
C MET A 1 -0.14 26.70 1.93
N SER A 2 -1.02 25.77 1.51
CA SER A 2 -1.98 25.05 2.38
C SER A 2 -1.56 23.60 2.67
N ALA A 3 -1.12 22.86 1.64
CA ALA A 3 -0.78 21.43 1.75
C ALA A 3 0.42 21.13 2.66
N LEU A 4 1.49 21.93 2.61
CA LEU A 4 2.68 21.74 3.45
C LEU A 4 2.35 21.91 4.95
N LYS A 5 1.43 22.84 5.27
CA LYS A 5 1.00 23.10 6.65
C LYS A 5 0.13 21.97 7.18
N ALA A 6 -0.80 21.47 6.36
CA ALA A 6 -1.61 20.31 6.70
C ALA A 6 -0.74 19.07 6.98
N MET A 7 0.26 18.82 6.13
CA MET A 7 1.18 17.69 6.28
C MET A 7 2.06 17.81 7.53
N LYS A 8 2.63 18.99 7.81
CA LYS A 8 3.39 19.23 9.05
C LYS A 8 2.52 19.04 10.30
N ASN A 9 1.27 19.50 10.27
CA ASN A 9 0.35 19.34 11.38
C ASN A 9 -0.03 17.87 11.61
N HIS A 10 -0.20 17.09 10.54
CA HIS A 10 -0.47 15.65 10.62
C HIS A 10 0.69 14.90 11.32
N PHE A 11 1.93 15.15 10.89
CA PHE A 11 3.10 14.53 11.52
C PHE A 11 3.31 14.99 12.98
N ALA A 12 3.01 16.25 13.29
CA ALA A 12 3.03 16.74 14.67
C ALA A 12 1.98 16.02 15.54
N GLN A 13 0.79 15.74 15.01
CA GLN A 13 -0.22 14.95 15.74
C GLN A 13 0.28 13.54 16.06
N ILE A 14 0.98 12.87 15.15
CA ILE A 14 1.56 11.54 15.39
C ILE A 14 2.61 11.59 16.51
N TRP A 15 3.42 12.66 16.53
CA TRP A 15 4.41 12.89 17.59
C TRP A 15 3.79 13.09 18.97
N HIS A 16 2.66 13.79 19.04
CA HIS A 16 1.93 14.02 20.30
C HIS A 16 0.90 12.95 20.63
N LYS A 17 0.68 11.96 19.76
CA LYS A 17 -0.23 10.85 20.02
C LYS A 17 0.22 10.08 21.24
N ASN A 18 -0.72 9.84 22.16
CA ASN A 18 -0.52 8.97 23.31
C ASN A 18 -0.41 7.53 22.81
N VAL A 19 0.80 6.99 22.85
CA VAL A 19 1.06 5.62 22.41
C VAL A 19 0.77 4.66 23.56
N SER A 20 -0.07 3.66 23.31
CA SER A 20 -0.41 2.65 24.31
C SER A 20 0.79 1.74 24.57
N VAL A 21 0.94 1.30 25.82
CA VAL A 21 1.97 0.32 26.20
C VAL A 21 1.76 -1.01 25.44
N LYS A 22 0.51 -1.34 25.10
CA LYS A 22 0.18 -2.52 24.29
C LYS A 22 0.78 -2.44 22.89
N ASP A 23 0.73 -1.28 22.25
CA ASP A 23 1.25 -1.07 20.90
C ASP A 23 2.78 -1.25 20.87
N LEU A 24 3.47 -0.74 21.89
CA LEU A 24 4.92 -0.94 22.02
C LEU A 24 5.30 -2.40 22.24
N ARG A 25 4.53 -3.13 23.07
CA ARG A 25 4.76 -4.57 23.28
C ARG A 25 4.52 -5.36 22.01
N MET A 26 3.51 -5.03 21.22
CA MET A 26 3.24 -5.67 19.94
C MET A 26 4.36 -5.40 18.94
N PHE A 27 4.81 -4.14 18.83
CA PHE A 27 5.96 -3.76 18.00
C PHE A 27 7.22 -4.55 18.38
N LEU A 28 7.56 -4.58 19.67
CA LEU A 28 8.70 -5.36 20.17
C LEU A 28 8.54 -6.86 19.93
N GLY A 29 7.34 -7.41 20.10
CA GLY A 29 7.05 -8.82 19.85
C GLY A 29 7.29 -9.21 18.39
N ILE A 30 6.88 -8.36 17.44
CA ILE A 30 7.14 -8.57 16.00
C ILE A 30 8.65 -8.56 15.72
N TRP A 31 9.38 -7.57 16.23
CA TRP A 31 10.84 -7.50 16.04
C TRP A 31 11.58 -8.65 16.71
N ALA A 32 11.16 -9.05 17.91
CA ALA A 32 11.72 -10.22 18.60
C ALA A 32 11.47 -11.50 17.80
N GLY A 33 10.27 -11.67 17.24
CA GLY A 33 9.94 -12.80 16.36
C GLY A 33 10.80 -12.83 15.09
N ILE A 34 10.96 -11.69 14.41
CA ILE A 34 11.84 -11.55 13.25
C ILE A 34 13.28 -11.94 13.64
N CYS A 35 13.81 -11.36 14.72
CA CYS A 35 15.16 -11.66 15.19
C CYS A 35 15.33 -13.15 15.52
N LEU A 36 14.32 -13.78 16.14
CA LEU A 36 14.33 -15.21 16.44
C LEU A 36 14.38 -16.06 15.17
N VAL A 37 13.53 -15.80 14.18
CA VAL A 37 13.53 -16.54 12.92
C VAL A 37 14.88 -16.43 12.23
N PHE A 38 15.41 -15.21 12.10
CA PHE A 38 16.73 -14.99 11.50
C PHE A 38 17.87 -15.61 12.33
N ALA A 39 17.77 -15.63 13.66
CA ALA A 39 18.74 -16.27 14.55
C ALA A 39 18.70 -17.80 14.49
N LEU A 40 17.54 -18.41 14.20
CA LEU A 40 17.35 -19.86 14.08
C LEU A 40 17.72 -20.41 12.69
N THR A 41 17.65 -19.58 11.63
CA THR A 41 18.04 -20.00 10.27
C THR A 41 19.46 -20.60 10.13
N PRO A 42 20.51 -20.14 10.85
CA PRO A 42 21.86 -20.71 10.76
C PRO A 42 21.97 -22.05 11.49
N LEU A 43 21.18 -22.27 12.56
CA LEU A 43 21.17 -23.53 13.32
C LEU A 43 20.69 -24.70 12.46
N LEU A 44 19.71 -24.47 11.60
CA LEU A 44 19.21 -25.47 10.64
C LEU A 44 20.23 -25.81 9.55
N LYS A 45 21.25 -24.97 9.33
CA LYS A 45 22.28 -25.12 8.30
C LYS A 45 23.65 -25.53 8.86
N GLY A 46 23.75 -25.83 10.16
CA GLY A 46 25.02 -26.18 10.83
C GLY A 46 26.04 -25.03 10.91
N ALA A 47 25.60 -23.78 10.69
CA ALA A 47 26.46 -22.61 10.73
C ALA A 47 26.52 -21.98 12.14
N GLN A 48 27.58 -21.22 12.41
CA GLN A 48 27.72 -20.50 13.69
C GLN A 48 26.55 -19.53 13.90
N VAL A 49 25.93 -19.62 15.08
CA VAL A 49 24.87 -18.69 15.47
C VAL A 49 25.44 -17.28 15.51
N ARG A 50 24.78 -16.36 14.83
CA ARG A 50 25.20 -14.95 14.80
C ARG A 50 24.92 -14.34 16.18
N LEU A 51 25.95 -14.27 17.03
CA LEU A 51 25.88 -13.75 18.40
C LEU A 51 25.20 -12.38 18.49
N TRP A 52 25.41 -11.50 17.50
CA TRP A 52 24.75 -10.19 17.42
C TRP A 52 23.21 -10.26 17.36
N LEU A 53 22.64 -11.30 16.73
CA LEU A 53 21.18 -11.48 16.70
C LEU A 53 20.64 -11.99 18.04
N LEU A 54 21.40 -12.81 18.77
CA LEU A 54 21.04 -13.25 20.12
C LEU A 54 21.06 -12.08 21.11
N VAL A 55 22.06 -11.20 21.01
CA VAL A 55 22.12 -9.97 21.80
C VAL A 55 20.93 -9.06 21.49
N LEU A 56 20.57 -8.92 20.22
CA LEU A 56 19.41 -8.12 19.81
C LEU A 56 18.09 -8.72 20.32
N PHE A 57 17.94 -10.05 20.27
CA PHE A 57 16.79 -10.73 20.86
C PHE A 57 16.70 -10.51 22.37
N GLY A 58 17.82 -10.70 23.10
CA GLY A 58 17.88 -10.44 24.54
C GLY A 58 17.55 -8.98 24.89
N LEU A 59 18.01 -8.03 24.09
CA LEU A 59 17.68 -6.61 24.23
C LEU A 59 16.18 -6.36 24.01
N CYS A 60 15.58 -6.94 22.96
CA CYS A 60 14.15 -6.83 22.71
C CYS A 60 13.31 -7.42 23.86
N VAL A 61 13.73 -8.56 24.43
CA VAL A 61 13.07 -9.19 25.57
C VAL A 61 13.23 -8.35 26.84
N ALA A 62 14.42 -7.82 27.12
CA ALA A 62 14.64 -6.92 28.25
C ALA A 62 13.80 -5.63 28.14
N CYS A 63 13.64 -5.10 26.93
CA CYS A 63 12.80 -3.94 26.65
C CYS A 63 11.29 -4.18 26.80
N LEU A 64 10.81 -5.43 26.89
CA LEU A 64 9.41 -5.72 27.23
C LEU A 64 9.05 -5.27 28.65
N PHE A 65 10.02 -5.29 29.57
CA PHE A 65 9.82 -4.88 30.97
C PHE A 65 9.80 -3.36 31.13
N TYR A 66 10.52 -2.62 30.27
CA TYR A 66 10.54 -1.15 30.28
C TYR A 66 10.44 -0.56 28.87
N PRO A 67 9.21 -0.44 28.30
CA PRO A 67 9.00 0.04 26.94
C PRO A 67 9.05 1.57 26.80
N ALA A 68 9.06 2.32 27.91
CA ALA A 68 8.98 3.79 27.89
C ALA A 68 10.02 4.51 26.96
N PRO A 69 11.31 4.13 26.92
CA PRO A 69 12.31 4.81 26.08
C PRO A 69 12.16 4.49 24.59
N LEU A 70 11.38 3.48 24.21
CA LEU A 70 11.17 3.08 22.80
C LEU A 70 10.02 3.84 22.13
N ARG A 71 9.27 4.66 22.88
CA ARG A 71 8.20 5.52 22.35
C ARG A 71 8.65 6.43 21.19
N PRO A 72 9.77 7.17 21.26
CA PRO A 72 10.22 8.00 20.14
C PRO A 72 10.58 7.17 18.90
N LEU A 73 11.22 6.00 19.08
CA LEU A 73 11.56 5.10 17.97
C LEU A 73 10.29 4.56 17.29
N TYR A 74 9.30 4.12 18.07
CA TYR A 74 8.02 3.66 17.53
C TYR A 74 7.30 4.76 16.74
N ARG A 75 7.30 6.00 17.23
CA ARG A 75 6.72 7.15 16.52
C ARG A 75 7.44 7.43 15.21
N ALA A 76 8.77 7.41 15.20
CA ALA A 76 9.56 7.57 13.98
C ALA A 76 9.24 6.46 12.96
N TRP A 77 9.05 5.23 13.43
CA TRP A 77 8.63 4.11 12.60
C TRP A 77 7.24 4.29 11.99
N LEU A 78 6.27 4.80 12.76
CA LEU A 78 4.94 5.13 12.24
C LEU A 78 4.99 6.17 11.11
N ILE A 79 5.78 7.23 11.31
CA ILE A 79 5.98 8.28 10.31
C ILE A 79 6.61 7.70 9.05
N PHE A 80 7.64 6.86 9.22
CA PHE A 80 8.26 6.16 8.10
C PHE A 80 7.26 5.30 7.33
N GLY A 81 6.42 4.54 8.05
CA GLY A 81 5.35 3.73 7.45
C GLY A 81 4.36 4.55 6.63
N GLU A 82 4.02 5.76 7.08
CA GLU A 82 3.13 6.67 6.35
C GLU A 82 3.75 7.18 5.05
N ILE A 83 5.03 7.59 5.09
CA ILE A 83 5.78 8.01 3.90
C ILE A 83 5.88 6.84 2.91
N MET A 84 6.17 5.64 3.40
CA MET A 84 6.21 4.44 2.57
C MET A 84 4.85 4.16 1.95
N GLY A 85 3.75 4.22 2.71
CA GLY A 85 2.39 4.04 2.18
C GLY A 85 2.04 5.07 1.10
N PHE A 86 2.44 6.32 1.29
CA PHE A 86 2.30 7.39 0.30
C PHE A 86 3.07 7.08 -1.00
N CYS A 87 4.30 6.58 -0.90
CA CYS A 87 5.10 6.20 -2.07
C CYS A 87 4.55 4.95 -2.76
N ILE A 88 4.21 3.92 -1.98
CA ILE A 88 3.70 2.63 -2.47
C ILE A 88 2.38 2.82 -3.21
N SER A 89 1.41 3.54 -2.65
CA SER A 89 0.12 3.79 -3.29
C SER A 89 0.27 4.44 -4.68
N ARG A 90 1.13 5.45 -4.80
CA ARG A 90 1.44 6.10 -6.09
C ARG A 90 2.17 5.18 -7.05
N THR A 91 3.11 4.41 -6.53
CA THR A 91 3.88 3.45 -7.34
C THR A 91 2.97 2.38 -7.91
N ILE A 92 2.06 1.81 -7.11
CA ILE A 92 1.09 0.81 -7.55
C ILE A 92 0.19 1.40 -8.65
N LEU A 93 -0.34 2.62 -8.45
CA LEU A 93 -1.18 3.28 -9.46
C LEU A 93 -0.42 3.52 -10.76
N PHE A 94 0.82 3.99 -10.66
CA PHE A 94 1.69 4.21 -11.81
C PHE A 94 1.96 2.89 -12.57
N VAL A 95 2.33 1.83 -11.85
CA VAL A 95 2.60 0.52 -12.44
C VAL A 95 1.35 -0.09 -13.06
N LEU A 96 0.19 0.01 -12.42
CA LEU A 96 -1.07 -0.48 -13.00
C LEU A 96 -1.42 0.29 -14.29
N PHE A 97 -1.31 1.61 -14.25
CA PHE A 97 -1.68 2.43 -15.40
C PHE A 97 -0.72 2.23 -16.57
N PHE A 98 0.59 2.33 -16.35
CA PHE A 98 1.57 2.24 -17.42
C PHE A 98 1.94 0.80 -17.78
N GLY A 99 1.86 -0.14 -16.83
CA GLY A 99 2.19 -1.54 -17.04
C GLY A 99 1.04 -2.40 -17.56
N ILE A 100 -0.22 -2.04 -17.26
CA ILE A 100 -1.39 -2.84 -17.67
C ILE A 100 -2.33 -2.02 -18.56
N PHE A 101 -2.89 -0.91 -18.07
CA PHE A 101 -3.94 -0.20 -18.81
C PHE A 101 -3.43 0.44 -20.11
N THR A 102 -2.26 1.06 -20.08
CA THR A 102 -1.63 1.71 -21.23
C THR A 102 -1.33 0.71 -22.36
N PRO A 103 -0.66 -0.44 -22.12
CA PRO A 103 -0.43 -1.41 -23.19
C PRO A 103 -1.72 -2.02 -23.71
N ILE A 104 -2.74 -2.26 -22.87
CA ILE A 104 -4.06 -2.73 -23.34
C ILE A 104 -4.69 -1.71 -24.30
N GLY A 105 -4.69 -0.43 -23.93
CA GLY A 105 -5.19 0.65 -24.80
C GLY A 105 -4.38 0.77 -26.10
N LEU A 106 -3.05 0.60 -26.02
CA LEU A 106 -2.18 0.61 -27.19
C LEU A 106 -2.48 -0.56 -28.13
N VAL A 107 -2.68 -1.76 -27.59
CA VAL A 107 -3.08 -2.95 -28.36
C VAL A 107 -4.42 -2.70 -29.06
N PHE A 108 -5.42 -2.16 -28.37
CA PHE A 108 -6.71 -1.83 -28.98
C PHE A 108 -6.57 -0.78 -30.09
N ARG A 109 -5.69 0.22 -29.91
CA ARG A 109 -5.37 1.22 -30.93
C ARG A 109 -4.73 0.61 -32.17
N VAL A 110 -3.78 -0.30 -32.00
CA VAL A 110 -3.13 -1.02 -33.11
C VAL A 110 -4.11 -1.94 -33.83
N MET A 111 -4.97 -2.64 -33.08
CA MET A 111 -6.01 -3.51 -33.65
C MET A 111 -7.17 -2.74 -34.30
N ARG A 112 -7.16 -1.40 -34.28
CA ARG A 112 -8.24 -0.51 -34.76
C ARG A 112 -9.63 -0.93 -34.26
N ARG A 113 -9.71 -1.52 -33.06
CA ARG A 113 -11.00 -1.86 -32.46
C ARG A 113 -11.56 -0.60 -31.82
N ASP A 114 -12.48 0.04 -32.54
CA ASP A 114 -13.20 1.20 -32.03
C ASP A 114 -14.38 0.76 -31.15
N CYS A 115 -14.07 0.33 -29.92
CA CYS A 115 -15.10 -0.08 -28.96
C CYS A 115 -15.92 1.09 -28.41
N LEU A 116 -15.48 2.34 -28.66
CA LEU A 116 -16.06 3.55 -28.09
C LEU A 116 -16.58 4.51 -29.16
N ALA A 117 -16.61 4.10 -30.44
CA ALA A 117 -16.96 4.95 -31.59
C ALA A 117 -16.28 6.33 -31.52
N GLN A 118 -14.97 6.34 -31.24
CA GLN A 118 -14.19 7.57 -31.02
C GLN A 118 -13.88 8.34 -32.31
N HIS A 119 -14.08 7.74 -33.48
CA HIS A 119 -13.99 8.47 -34.73
C HIS A 119 -15.18 9.42 -34.92
N PHE A 120 -14.88 10.71 -35.04
CA PHE A 120 -15.86 11.72 -35.44
C PHE A 120 -16.15 11.61 -36.94
N GLU A 121 -17.35 11.18 -37.27
CA GLU A 121 -17.89 11.22 -38.63
C GLU A 121 -18.51 12.59 -38.90
N LEU A 122 -17.81 13.43 -39.65
CA LEU A 122 -18.24 14.81 -39.97
C LEU A 122 -19.48 14.87 -40.86
N ASP A 123 -19.76 13.79 -41.61
CA ASP A 123 -20.89 13.67 -42.54
C ASP A 123 -22.08 12.90 -41.95
N ALA A 124 -22.00 12.48 -40.68
CA ALA A 124 -23.08 11.74 -40.03
C ALA A 124 -24.24 12.68 -39.66
N GLN A 125 -25.45 12.33 -40.13
CA GLN A 125 -26.67 13.10 -39.81
C GLN A 125 -27.05 13.03 -38.32
N SER A 126 -26.63 11.98 -37.61
CA SER A 126 -26.86 11.80 -36.18
C SER A 126 -25.93 10.73 -35.60
N TYR A 127 -25.42 10.95 -34.39
CA TYR A 127 -24.65 9.97 -33.61
C TYR A 127 -25.55 9.09 -32.72
N PHE A 128 -26.86 9.28 -32.77
CA PHE A 128 -27.79 8.45 -32.02
C PHE A 128 -27.76 7.02 -32.56
N ILE A 129 -27.45 6.08 -31.69
CA ILE A 129 -27.55 4.65 -31.98
C ILE A 129 -29.02 4.28 -31.87
N ASP A 130 -29.67 4.03 -33.02
CA ASP A 130 -31.03 3.53 -33.05
C ASP A 130 -31.10 2.15 -32.40
N ARG A 131 -31.87 2.06 -31.32
CA ARG A 131 -32.16 0.79 -30.66
C ARG A 131 -33.23 0.07 -31.48
N LYS A 132 -32.95 -1.16 -31.91
CA LYS A 132 -33.97 -1.98 -32.57
C LYS A 132 -35.10 -2.28 -31.57
N GLU A 133 -36.32 -1.94 -31.94
CA GLU A 133 -37.53 -2.27 -31.19
C GLU A 133 -37.64 -3.79 -31.06
N GLY A 134 -37.30 -4.32 -29.88
CA GLY A 134 -37.25 -5.77 -29.61
C GLY A 134 -36.32 -6.16 -28.46
N GLU A 135 -35.31 -5.35 -28.13
CA GLU A 135 -34.40 -5.57 -26.99
C GLU A 135 -34.86 -4.88 -25.70
N MET A 136 -36.18 -4.77 -25.48
CA MET A 136 -36.73 -4.27 -24.21
C MET A 136 -36.75 -5.42 -23.20
N HIS A 137 -35.67 -5.58 -22.45
CA HIS A 137 -35.72 -6.36 -21.21
C HIS A 137 -36.60 -5.61 -20.19
N SER A 138 -37.60 -6.30 -19.64
CA SER A 138 -38.50 -5.76 -18.62
C SER A 138 -37.69 -5.19 -17.44
N MET A 139 -38.03 -3.98 -16.97
CA MET A 139 -37.38 -3.36 -15.79
C MET A 139 -37.45 -4.25 -14.53
N ARG A 140 -38.35 -5.24 -14.49
CA ARG A 140 -38.44 -6.23 -13.41
C ARG A 140 -37.27 -7.22 -13.36
N GLU A 141 -36.54 -7.41 -14.45
CA GLU A 141 -35.42 -8.37 -14.55
C GLU A 141 -34.03 -7.69 -14.45
N GLN A 142 -33.99 -6.41 -14.07
CA GLN A 142 -32.74 -5.63 -13.98
C GLN A 142 -32.05 -5.69 -12.60
N PHE A 143 -32.67 -6.32 -11.59
CA PHE A 143 -32.14 -6.43 -10.22
C PHE A 143 -32.03 -7.87 -9.75
#